data_AF-S9S2X3-F1
#
_entry.id   AF-S9S2X3-F1
#
_cell.length_a   1.000
_cell.length_b   1.000
_cell.length_c   1.000
_cell.angle_alpha   90.00
_cell.angle_beta   90.00
_cell.angle_gamma   90.00
#
_symmetry.space_group_name_H-M   'P 1'
#
loop_
_entity.id
_entity.type
_entity.pdbx_description
1 polymer ?
#
loop_
_entity_poly.entity_id
_entity_poly.type
_entity_poly.pdbx_seq_one_letter_code
_entity_poly.pdbx_strand_id
1 'polypeptide(L)' 'MKRSLEDLLSGVPAQDGNGGKPLKPNVSATKAKASEPVTQLQKTDTNAKRVLEEEAEARAEKTARLKAAREDRDSGGKD' A
#
# COMPACT_ATOMS: atom_id res chain seq x y z
N MET A 1 -53.91 -0.05 -48.95
CA MET A 1 -53.86 0.50 -47.58
C MET A 1 -52.43 0.90 -47.27
N LYS A 2 -52.19 2.13 -46.79
CA LYS A 2 -50.84 2.60 -46.45
C LYS A 2 -50.54 2.08 -45.04
N ARG A 3 -49.70 1.05 -44.91
CA ARG A 3 -49.22 0.61 -43.59
C ARG A 3 -48.27 1.70 -43.08
N SER A 4 -48.60 2.30 -41.94
CA SER A 4 -47.75 3.32 -41.33
C SER A 4 -46.49 2.68 -40.77
N LEU A 5 -45.44 3.47 -40.60
CA LEU A 5 -44.13 2.98 -40.15
C LEU A 5 -44.22 2.47 -38.70
N GLU A 6 -45.12 3.08 -37.93
CA GLU A 6 -45.50 2.71 -36.57
C GLU A 6 -46.11 1.31 -36.49
N ASP A 7 -46.88 0.90 -37.50
CA ASP A 7 -47.51 -0.43 -37.57
C ASP A 7 -46.44 -1.54 -37.71
N LEU A 8 -45.32 -1.21 -38.35
CA LEU A 8 -44.15 -2.10 -38.52
C LEU A 8 -43.34 -2.27 -37.22
N LEU A 9 -43.37 -1.27 -36.33
CA LEU A 9 -42.59 -1.24 -35.09
C LEU A 9 -43.36 -1.78 -33.88
N SER A 10 -44.67 -2.03 -34.02
CA SER A 10 -45.57 -2.51 -32.96
C SER A 10 -45.16 -3.84 -32.31
N GLY A 11 -44.32 -4.64 -32.98
CA GLY A 11 -43.82 -5.93 -32.49
C GLY A 11 -42.41 -5.90 -31.91
N VAL A 12 -41.73 -4.75 -31.92
CA VAL A 12 -40.36 -4.64 -31.41
C VAL A 12 -40.41 -4.31 -29.91
N PRO A 13 -39.89 -5.18 -29.02
CA PRO A 13 -39.83 -4.87 -27.60
C PRO A 13 -39.02 -3.59 -27.37
N ALA A 14 -39.51 -2.72 -26.48
CA ALA A 14 -38.77 -1.52 -26.08
C ALA A 14 -37.40 -1.94 -25.52
N GLN A 15 -36.33 -1.41 -26.10
CA GLN A 15 -34.98 -1.67 -25.59
C GLN A 15 -34.71 -0.79 -24.36
N ASP A 16 -34.93 -1.33 -23.17
CA ASP A 16 -34.56 -0.69 -21.89
C ASP A 16 -33.05 -0.82 -21.56
N GLY A 17 -32.18 -0.86 -22.58
CA GLY A 17 -30.75 -1.10 -22.42
C GLY A 17 -29.87 -0.36 -23.43
N ASN A 18 -28.53 -0.47 -23.27
CA ASN A 18 -27.52 0.22 -24.08
C ASN A 18 -27.42 -0.27 -25.55
N GLY A 19 -28.50 -0.78 -26.15
CA GLY A 19 -28.55 -1.22 -27.55
C GLY A 19 -27.52 -2.30 -27.90
N GLY A 20 -27.19 -3.20 -26.97
CA GLY A 20 -26.17 -4.24 -27.15
C GLY A 20 -24.73 -3.73 -27.17
N LYS A 21 -24.50 -2.43 -26.93
CA LYS A 21 -23.15 -1.87 -26.88
C LYS A 21 -22.52 -2.18 -25.51
N PRO A 22 -21.24 -2.58 -25.47
CA PRO A 22 -20.54 -2.72 -24.20
C PRO A 22 -20.59 -1.39 -23.46
N LEU A 23 -20.94 -1.44 -22.17
CA LEU A 23 -20.87 -0.28 -21.28
C LEU A 23 -19.45 0.30 -21.37
N LYS A 24 -19.34 1.61 -21.64
CA LYS A 24 -18.05 2.29 -21.64
C LYS A 24 -17.40 2.03 -20.28
N PRO A 25 -16.16 1.51 -20.21
CA PRO A 25 -15.50 1.33 -18.94
C PRO A 25 -15.37 2.70 -18.28
N ASN A 26 -16.08 2.90 -17.17
CA ASN A 26 -16.00 4.12 -16.38
C ASN A 26 -14.68 4.07 -15.60
N VAL A 27 -13.62 4.63 -16.19
CA VAL A 27 -12.26 4.72 -15.62
C VAL A 27 -12.23 5.49 -14.29
N SER A 28 -13.34 6.13 -13.90
CA SER A 28 -13.47 6.82 -12.62
C SER A 28 -13.62 5.87 -11.41
N ALA A 29 -14.03 4.62 -11.62
CA ALA A 29 -14.22 3.64 -10.53
C ALA A 29 -12.91 2.97 -10.06
N THR A 30 -11.81 3.10 -10.82
CA THR A 30 -10.51 2.48 -10.50
C THR A 30 -9.49 3.46 -9.93
N LYS A 31 -9.92 4.62 -9.45
CA LYS A 31 -9.06 5.47 -8.61
C LYS A 31 -8.94 4.87 -7.20
N ALA A 32 -8.61 3.58 -7.12
CA ALA A 32 -7.89 3.06 -5.97
C ALA A 32 -6.69 3.98 -5.81
N LYS A 33 -6.52 4.57 -4.61
CA LYS A 33 -5.36 5.39 -4.29
C LYS A 33 -4.12 4.54 -4.53
N ALA A 34 -3.53 4.64 -5.73
CA ALA A 34 -2.26 4.01 -6.01
C ALA A 34 -1.29 4.63 -5.01
N SER A 35 -0.77 3.82 -4.09
CA SER A 35 0.36 4.25 -3.26
C SER A 35 1.44 4.74 -4.22
N GLU A 36 2.04 5.88 -3.93
CA GLU A 36 3.10 6.44 -4.76
C GLU A 36 4.14 5.36 -5.07
N PRO A 37 4.63 5.28 -6.32
CA PRO A 37 5.58 4.24 -6.70
C PRO A 37 6.82 4.35 -5.81
N VAL A 38 7.08 3.30 -5.03
CA VAL A 38 8.23 3.27 -4.12
C VAL A 38 9.50 3.31 -4.96
N THR A 39 10.24 4.42 -4.87
CA THR A 39 11.44 4.63 -5.66
C THR A 39 12.59 3.77 -5.16
N GLN A 40 13.60 3.52 -5.99
CA GLN A 40 14.79 2.78 -5.56
C GLN A 40 15.50 3.49 -4.39
N LEU A 41 15.49 4.84 -4.37
CA LEU A 41 16.03 5.65 -3.28
C LEU A 41 15.30 5.38 -1.96
N GLN A 42 13.97 5.31 -1.98
CA GLN A 42 13.21 5.00 -0.76
C GLN A 42 13.55 3.60 -0.21
N LYS A 43 13.85 2.63 -1.09
CA LYS A 43 14.27 1.28 -0.66
C LYS A 43 15.68 1.29 -0.07
N THR A 44 16.60 2.09 -0.61
CA THR A 44 17.93 2.23 -0.03
C THR A 44 17.87 2.94 1.32
N ASP A 45 17.03 3.95 1.44
CA ASP A 45 16.86 4.71 2.69
C ASP A 45 16.29 3.83 3.81
N THR A 46 15.28 3.00 3.52
CA THR A 46 14.73 2.08 4.51
C THR A 46 15.74 1.04 4.96
N ASN A 47 16.52 0.50 4.04
CA ASN A 47 17.58 -0.45 4.37
C ASN A 47 18.71 0.20 5.20
N ALA A 48 19.12 1.42 4.83
CA ALA A 48 20.14 2.16 5.57
C ALA A 48 19.69 2.46 7.00
N LYS A 49 18.43 2.87 7.19
CA LYS A 49 17.85 3.09 8.52
C LYS A 49 17.88 1.83 9.37
N ARG A 50 17.44 0.69 8.81
CA ARG A 50 17.48 -0.60 9.51
C ARG A 50 18.88 -0.96 10.00
N VAL A 51 19.91 -0.82 9.15
CA VAL A 51 21.29 -1.14 9.52
C VAL A 51 21.78 -0.24 10.66
N LEU A 52 21.45 1.05 10.62
CA LEU A 52 21.83 1.99 11.68
C LEU A 52 21.13 1.68 13.01
N GLU A 53 19.85 1.29 12.97
CA GLU A 53 19.08 0.89 14.16
C GLU A 53 19.67 -0.38 14.78
N GLU A 54 19.94 -1.41 13.99
CA GLU A 54 20.58 -2.65 14.46
C GLU A 54 21.95 -2.39 15.10
N GLU A 55 22.76 -1.52 14.50
CA GLU A 55 24.06 -1.15 15.06
C GLU A 55 23.93 -0.35 16.37
N ALA A 56 22.94 0.55 16.44
CA ALA A 56 22.66 1.31 17.65
C ALA A 56 22.21 0.40 18.80
N GLU A 57 21.35 -0.59 18.53
CA GLU A 57 20.92 -1.60 19.50
C GLU A 57 22.13 -2.42 20.00
N ALA A 58 22.97 -2.91 19.10
CA ALA A 58 24.17 -3.66 19.48
C ALA A 58 25.15 -2.84 20.35
N ARG A 59 25.31 -1.55 20.06
CA ARG A 59 26.12 -0.63 20.89
C ARG A 59 25.48 -0.39 22.25
N ALA A 60 24.16 -0.23 22.31
CA ALA A 60 23.43 -0.04 23.56
C ALA A 60 23.57 -1.27 24.47
N GLU A 61 23.38 -2.47 23.93
CA GLU A 61 23.57 -3.72 24.66
C GLU A 61 24.99 -3.87 25.20
N LYS A 62 25.99 -3.62 24.35
CA LYS A 62 27.41 -3.69 24.76
C LYS A 62 27.69 -2.72 25.90
N THR A 63 27.16 -1.51 25.80
CA THR A 63 27.33 -0.46 26.82
C THR A 63 26.66 -0.85 28.13
N ALA A 64 25.45 -1.42 28.06
CA ALA A 64 24.74 -1.92 29.24
C ALA A 64 25.51 -3.05 29.94
N ARG A 65 26.04 -4.03 29.19
CA ARG A 65 26.86 -5.11 29.74
C ARG A 65 28.14 -4.58 30.39
N LEU A 66 28.82 -3.64 29.75
CA LEU A 66 30.03 -3.02 30.31
C LEU A 66 29.73 -2.20 31.57
N LYS A 67 28.58 -1.52 31.62
CA LYS A 67 28.14 -0.78 32.78
C LYS A 67 27.83 -1.72 33.95
N ALA A 68 27.08 -2.80 33.72
CA ALA A 68 26.81 -3.81 34.73
C ALA A 68 28.11 -4.42 35.29
N ALA A 69 29.05 -4.81 34.41
CA ALA A 69 30.34 -5.34 34.83
C ALA A 69 31.22 -4.32 35.60
N ARG A 70 31.02 -3.01 35.38
CA ARG A 70 31.67 -1.95 36.18
C ARG A 70 31.03 -1.86 37.56
N GLU A 71 29.70 -1.83 37.63
CA GLU A 71 28.95 -1.78 38.89
C GLU A 71 29.24 -2.99 39.78
N ASP A 72 29.33 -4.20 39.23
CA ASP A 72 29.71 -5.41 39.97
C ASP A 72 31.14 -5.32 40.53
N ARG A 73 32.08 -4.81 39.74
CA ARG A 73 33.47 -4.61 40.19
C ARG A 73 33.57 -3.53 41.26
N ASP A 74 32.87 -2.42 41.09
CA ASP A 74 32.93 -1.29 42.01
C ASP A 74 32.19 -1.59 43.34
N SER A 75 31.23 -2.51 43.33
CA SER A 75 30.55 -2.99 44.54
C SER A 75 31.33 -4.07 45.30
N GLY A 76 32.15 -4.87 44.61
CA GLY A 76 32.99 -5.93 45.21
C GLY A 76 34.32 -5.48 45.84
N GLY A 77 34.62 -4.17 45.82
CA GLY A 77 35.84 -3.59 46.39
C GLY A 77 35.68 -2.96 47.79
N LYS A 78 34.54 -3.18 48.45
CA LYS A 78 34.31 -2.75 49.85
C LYS A 78 34.49 -3.94 50.80
N ASP A 79 35.74 -4.38 50.94
CA ASP A 79 36.21 -5.15 52.10
C ASP A 79 37.57 -4.59 52.52
#